data_AF-A0A2D5ETN1-F1
#
_entry.id   AF-A0A2D5ETN1-F1
#
_cell.length_a   1.000
_cell.length_b   1.000
_cell.length_c   1.000
_cell.angle_alpha   90.00
_cell.angle_beta   90.00
_cell.angle_gamma   90.00
#
_symmetry.space_group_name_H-M   'P 1'
#
loop_
_entity.id
_entity.type
_entity.pdbx_description
1 polymer ?
#
loop_
_entity_poly.entity_id
_entity_poly.type
_entity_poly.pdbx_seq_one_letter_code
_entity_poly.pdbx_strand_id
1 'polypeptide(L)'
;DCDDGVASVHPGAYDRCDVGGVDDDCSGAANDPPGGCDCEDGDSRGCPLPGACGRSTQTCVAGAWAECAVMPIEEVCDNGLDDDCDGAIDDGCECAVDVRFCGTDEGVCERGIQRCVGAGSWGPCVDATEPQPETCNDEDDDCDGEVDEGVFVRCFADADGDGYTVPTVASMELCAARCPEGYTDRDPTDPALRDCAPADPRAYPGAGPQATPRVGVGGFDFDCDGTETATDTIVTSCVERADGSCMEPSSGLVARGVCGQRVTYIACDTIDGGSSGDSCEQVYSCPSTSTSCGDQNQVKCR
;
A
#
# COMPACT_ATOMS: atom_id res chain seq x y z
N ASP A 1 -24.51 -26.29 -45.38
CA ASP A 1 -23.10 -26.60 -45.66
C ASP A 1 -22.97 -27.13 -47.09
N CYS A 2 -21.75 -27.13 -47.63
CA CYS A 2 -21.40 -27.77 -48.89
C CYS A 2 -20.51 -29.01 -48.68
N ASP A 3 -20.16 -29.30 -47.42
CA ASP A 3 -19.53 -30.53 -46.96
C ASP A 3 -20.15 -30.98 -45.62
N ASP A 4 -21.05 -31.97 -45.65
CA ASP A 4 -21.72 -32.54 -44.47
C ASP A 4 -20.73 -33.22 -43.48
N GLY A 5 -19.47 -33.42 -43.87
CA GLY A 5 -18.44 -34.06 -43.06
C GLY A 5 -17.60 -33.10 -42.23
N VAL A 6 -17.71 -31.79 -42.46
CA VAL A 6 -16.84 -30.78 -41.85
C VAL A 6 -17.67 -29.60 -41.34
N ALA A 7 -17.81 -29.48 -40.02
CA ALA A 7 -18.64 -28.46 -39.40
C ALA A 7 -18.19 -27.01 -39.69
N SER A 8 -16.92 -26.79 -40.06
CA SER A 8 -16.40 -25.47 -40.43
C SER A 8 -16.69 -25.06 -41.88
N VAL A 9 -17.32 -25.92 -42.69
CA VAL A 9 -17.63 -25.66 -44.10
C VAL A 9 -19.11 -25.36 -44.25
N HIS A 10 -19.49 -24.08 -44.23
CA HIS A 10 -20.87 -23.67 -44.33
C HIS A 10 -21.04 -22.27 -44.92
N PRO A 11 -22.24 -21.95 -45.47
CA PRO A 11 -22.54 -20.59 -45.90
C PRO A 11 -22.22 -19.56 -44.82
N GLY A 12 -21.36 -18.60 -45.15
CA GLY A 12 -20.94 -17.51 -44.25
C GLY A 12 -19.72 -17.81 -43.38
N ALA A 13 -19.10 -19.00 -43.48
CA ALA A 13 -17.79 -19.25 -42.89
C ALA A 13 -16.71 -18.36 -43.53
N TYR A 14 -15.52 -18.30 -42.92
CA TYR A 14 -14.39 -17.57 -43.49
C TYR A 14 -13.52 -18.49 -44.35
N ASP A 15 -13.27 -18.06 -45.59
CA ASP A 15 -12.48 -18.81 -46.56
C ASP A 15 -10.97 -18.73 -46.26
N ARG A 16 -10.34 -19.88 -45.99
CA ARG A 16 -8.92 -19.93 -45.66
C ARG A 16 -8.06 -19.94 -46.91
N CYS A 17 -6.85 -19.40 -46.81
CA CYS A 17 -5.86 -19.51 -47.87
C CYS A 17 -5.11 -20.84 -47.78
N ASP A 18 -5.85 -21.94 -47.83
CA ASP A 18 -5.27 -23.27 -47.66
C ASP A 18 -4.81 -23.88 -48.99
N VAL A 19 -3.92 -24.85 -48.90
CA VAL A 19 -3.39 -25.55 -50.09
C VAL A 19 -4.39 -26.55 -50.70
N GLY A 20 -5.46 -26.86 -49.97
CA GLY A 20 -6.51 -27.77 -50.40
C GLY A 20 -7.49 -27.12 -51.38
N GLY A 21 -7.60 -25.80 -51.36
CA GLY A 21 -8.61 -25.07 -52.14
C GLY A 21 -10.01 -25.46 -51.69
N VAL A 22 -10.22 -25.52 -50.37
CA VAL A 22 -11.53 -25.82 -49.79
C VAL A 22 -12.38 -24.55 -49.86
N ASP A 23 -13.58 -24.66 -50.41
CA ASP A 23 -14.59 -23.60 -50.38
C ASP A 23 -15.28 -23.64 -49.01
N ASP A 24 -14.64 -23.06 -47.99
CA ASP A 24 -15.14 -23.10 -46.60
C ASP A 24 -16.49 -22.36 -46.48
N ASP A 25 -16.70 -21.28 -47.24
CA ASP A 25 -17.89 -20.42 -47.15
C ASP A 25 -19.03 -20.81 -48.10
N CYS A 26 -18.82 -21.85 -48.92
CA CYS A 26 -19.75 -22.36 -49.91
C CYS A 26 -20.22 -21.31 -50.93
N SER A 27 -19.42 -20.29 -51.20
CA SER A 27 -19.73 -19.24 -52.18
C SER A 27 -19.58 -19.71 -53.63
N GLY A 28 -18.97 -20.88 -53.84
CA GLY A 28 -18.64 -21.44 -55.15
C GLY A 28 -17.26 -21.00 -55.68
N ALA A 29 -16.49 -20.29 -54.86
CA ALA A 29 -15.09 -19.95 -55.09
C ALA A 29 -14.29 -20.34 -53.85
N ALA A 30 -13.23 -21.12 -54.04
CA ALA A 30 -12.34 -21.49 -52.94
C ALA A 30 -11.18 -20.50 -52.81
N ASN A 31 -10.69 -20.32 -51.58
CA ASN A 31 -9.61 -19.42 -51.22
C ASN A 31 -9.86 -17.95 -51.67
N ASP A 32 -11.08 -17.45 -51.51
CA ASP A 32 -11.46 -16.05 -51.81
C ASP A 32 -11.89 -15.25 -50.55
N PRO A 33 -11.06 -15.18 -49.50
CA PRO A 33 -11.40 -14.34 -48.35
C PRO A 33 -11.41 -12.86 -48.70
N PRO A 34 -12.15 -12.04 -47.92
CA PRO A 34 -12.05 -10.59 -47.97
C PRO A 34 -10.59 -10.11 -47.83
N GLY A 35 -10.06 -9.48 -48.88
CA GLY A 35 -8.66 -9.02 -48.94
C GLY A 35 -7.70 -9.96 -49.66
N GLY A 36 -8.17 -11.11 -50.16
CA GLY A 36 -7.43 -12.05 -51.00
C GLY A 36 -6.36 -12.86 -50.25
N CYS A 37 -5.80 -13.84 -50.96
CA CYS A 37 -4.78 -14.75 -50.43
C CYS A 37 -3.34 -14.37 -50.73
N ASP A 38 -3.10 -13.53 -51.74
CA ASP A 38 -1.74 -13.15 -52.13
C ASP A 38 -1.09 -12.21 -51.10
N CYS A 39 0.19 -12.47 -50.79
CA CYS A 39 1.01 -11.63 -49.91
C CYS A 39 2.52 -11.83 -50.14
N GLU A 40 3.35 -10.94 -49.59
CA GLU A 40 4.81 -11.12 -49.58
C GLU A 40 5.26 -11.81 -48.27
N ASP A 41 6.18 -12.78 -48.36
CA ASP A 41 6.66 -13.54 -47.21
C ASP A 41 7.17 -12.63 -46.08
N GLY A 42 6.59 -12.81 -44.89
CA GLY A 42 6.90 -12.00 -43.70
C GLY A 42 5.98 -10.80 -43.49
N ASP A 43 5.06 -10.52 -44.42
CA ASP A 43 4.02 -9.51 -44.20
C ASP A 43 3.11 -9.90 -43.03
N SER A 44 2.55 -8.89 -42.37
CA SER A 44 1.58 -9.07 -41.28
C SER A 44 0.32 -8.25 -41.54
N ARG A 45 -0.84 -8.84 -41.26
CA ARG A 45 -2.15 -8.17 -41.30
C ARG A 45 -2.98 -8.55 -40.08
N GLY A 46 -3.97 -7.71 -39.76
CA GLY A 46 -4.99 -8.07 -38.77
C GLY A 46 -5.82 -9.26 -39.25
N CYS A 47 -6.26 -10.10 -38.32
CA CYS A 47 -7.16 -11.20 -38.63
C CYS A 47 -8.53 -10.63 -39.06
N PRO A 48 -9.11 -11.12 -40.18
CA PRO A 48 -10.39 -10.65 -40.69
C PRO A 48 -11.62 -11.30 -40.04
N LEU A 49 -11.43 -12.24 -39.11
CA LEU A 49 -12.51 -12.86 -38.32
C LEU A 49 -13.13 -11.84 -37.35
N PRO A 50 -14.42 -11.97 -36.99
CA PRO A 50 -15.05 -11.13 -35.97
C PRO A 50 -14.53 -11.48 -34.55
N GLY A 51 -15.10 -10.83 -33.55
CA GLY A 51 -14.89 -11.19 -32.16
C GLY A 51 -13.47 -11.12 -31.63
N ALA A 52 -13.14 -12.07 -30.76
CA ALA A 52 -11.82 -12.21 -30.15
C ALA A 52 -10.76 -12.58 -31.20
N CYS A 53 -11.12 -13.33 -32.24
CA CYS A 53 -10.21 -13.71 -33.33
C CYS A 53 -9.66 -12.50 -34.10
N GLY A 54 -10.50 -11.49 -34.36
CA GLY A 54 -10.13 -10.27 -35.09
C GLY A 54 -9.06 -9.41 -34.41
N ARG A 55 -8.79 -9.64 -33.13
CA ARG A 55 -7.70 -8.98 -32.38
C ARG A 55 -6.33 -9.59 -32.65
N SER A 56 -6.28 -10.75 -33.29
CA SER A 56 -5.04 -11.44 -33.63
C SER A 56 -4.49 -10.99 -34.99
N THR A 57 -3.29 -11.45 -35.34
CA THR A 57 -2.65 -11.16 -36.63
C THR A 57 -2.39 -12.44 -37.40
N GLN A 58 -2.35 -12.34 -38.73
CA GLN A 58 -1.84 -13.36 -39.64
C GLN A 58 -0.48 -12.94 -40.17
N THR A 59 0.41 -13.92 -40.41
CA THR A 59 1.71 -13.71 -41.07
C THR A 59 1.71 -14.45 -42.40
N CYS A 60 2.22 -13.81 -43.44
CA CYS A 60 2.36 -14.43 -44.75
C CYS A 60 3.50 -15.45 -44.75
N VAL A 61 3.20 -16.67 -45.21
CA VAL A 61 4.17 -17.76 -45.34
C VAL A 61 3.98 -18.44 -46.69
N ALA A 62 5.05 -18.50 -47.48
CA ALA A 62 5.07 -19.07 -48.82
C ALA A 62 4.06 -18.40 -49.80
N GLY A 63 3.90 -17.09 -49.69
CA GLY A 63 3.05 -16.27 -50.56
C GLY A 63 1.55 -16.35 -50.26
N ALA A 64 1.15 -17.01 -49.16
CA ALA A 64 -0.22 -17.09 -48.70
C ALA A 64 -0.34 -16.72 -47.21
N TRP A 65 -1.48 -16.14 -46.83
CA TRP A 65 -1.77 -15.82 -45.44
C TRP A 65 -2.00 -17.10 -44.62
N ALA A 66 -1.22 -17.28 -43.55
CA ALA A 66 -1.43 -18.38 -42.60
C ALA A 66 -2.70 -18.17 -41.76
N GLU A 67 -3.07 -19.17 -40.97
CA GLU A 67 -4.19 -19.09 -40.02
C GLU A 67 -4.02 -17.95 -39.01
N CYS A 68 -5.15 -17.46 -38.48
CA CYS A 68 -5.12 -16.43 -37.44
C CYS A 68 -4.45 -16.98 -36.17
N ALA A 69 -3.68 -16.14 -35.47
CA ALA A 69 -3.01 -16.55 -34.25
C ALA A 69 -3.98 -16.91 -33.11
N VAL A 70 -5.23 -16.42 -33.17
CA VAL A 70 -6.35 -16.88 -32.35
C VAL A 70 -7.33 -17.59 -33.27
N MET A 71 -7.66 -18.83 -32.92
CA MET A 71 -8.60 -19.69 -33.64
C MET A 71 -9.94 -19.74 -32.90
N PRO A 72 -11.07 -19.92 -33.62
CA PRO A 72 -12.36 -20.21 -33.01
C PRO A 72 -12.30 -21.34 -31.98
N ILE A 73 -12.91 -21.13 -30.83
CA ILE A 73 -13.15 -22.16 -29.81
C ILE A 73 -14.64 -22.17 -29.46
N GLU A 74 -15.08 -23.16 -28.67
CA GLU A 74 -16.44 -23.14 -28.12
C GLU A 74 -16.65 -21.91 -27.22
N GLU A 75 -17.83 -21.29 -27.29
CA GLU A 75 -18.18 -20.05 -26.56
C GLU A 75 -17.93 -20.16 -25.05
N VAL A 76 -17.22 -19.16 -24.49
CA VAL A 76 -17.04 -19.02 -23.04
C VAL A 76 -18.02 -17.97 -22.52
N CYS A 77 -19.21 -18.45 -22.13
CA CYS A 77 -20.34 -17.62 -21.72
C CYS A 77 -20.03 -16.59 -20.61
N ASP A 78 -20.69 -15.43 -20.73
CA ASP A 78 -20.68 -14.28 -19.81
C ASP A 78 -19.31 -13.57 -19.72
N ASN A 79 -18.42 -13.78 -20.69
CA ASN A 79 -17.15 -13.06 -20.77
C ASN A 79 -17.22 -11.80 -21.66
N GLY A 80 -18.34 -11.62 -22.40
CA GLY A 80 -18.56 -10.49 -23.30
C GLY A 80 -17.68 -10.49 -24.55
N LEU A 81 -17.13 -11.65 -24.90
CA LEU A 81 -16.36 -11.92 -26.10
C LEU A 81 -17.15 -12.84 -27.04
N ASP A 82 -16.70 -12.88 -28.29
CA ASP A 82 -17.16 -13.77 -29.35
C ASP A 82 -15.95 -14.69 -29.59
N ASP A 83 -15.98 -15.83 -28.90
CA ASP A 83 -14.89 -16.80 -28.77
C ASP A 83 -14.89 -17.83 -29.91
N ASP A 84 -16.08 -18.12 -30.47
CA ASP A 84 -16.25 -18.97 -31.65
C ASP A 84 -16.15 -18.19 -32.97
N CYS A 85 -16.07 -16.85 -32.88
CA CYS A 85 -15.81 -15.95 -33.98
C CYS A 85 -16.86 -16.07 -35.10
N ASP A 86 -18.11 -16.34 -34.72
CA ASP A 86 -19.27 -16.39 -35.60
C ASP A 86 -19.96 -15.02 -35.78
N GLY A 87 -19.57 -14.04 -34.96
CA GLY A 87 -20.08 -12.67 -34.98
C GLY A 87 -21.20 -12.37 -33.98
N ALA A 88 -21.61 -13.34 -33.18
CA ALA A 88 -22.45 -13.17 -32.00
C ALA A 88 -21.59 -13.20 -30.73
N ILE A 89 -21.99 -12.42 -29.72
CA ILE A 89 -21.31 -12.40 -28.42
C ILE A 89 -22.11 -13.28 -27.46
N ASP A 90 -21.43 -14.20 -26.76
CA ASP A 90 -22.01 -15.10 -25.76
C ASP A 90 -23.20 -15.93 -26.33
N ASP A 91 -22.99 -16.49 -27.53
CA ASP A 91 -23.93 -17.33 -28.27
C ASP A 91 -23.80 -18.82 -27.87
N GLY A 92 -24.72 -19.71 -28.29
CA GLY A 92 -24.59 -21.16 -28.02
C GLY A 92 -24.68 -21.61 -26.55
N CYS A 93 -24.85 -20.68 -25.61
CA CYS A 93 -24.81 -20.86 -24.16
C CYS A 93 -26.05 -21.54 -23.55
N GLU A 94 -26.60 -22.61 -24.13
CA GLU A 94 -27.80 -23.26 -23.56
C GLU A 94 -27.53 -23.83 -22.15
N CYS A 95 -28.34 -23.44 -21.15
CA CYS A 95 -28.30 -24.12 -19.86
C CYS A 95 -28.82 -25.56 -20.04
N ALA A 96 -27.94 -26.56 -19.88
CA ALA A 96 -28.33 -27.97 -19.95
C ALA A 96 -29.35 -28.40 -18.87
N VAL A 97 -29.54 -27.59 -17.82
CA VAL A 97 -30.48 -27.85 -16.71
C VAL A 97 -31.18 -26.56 -16.25
N ASP A 98 -32.40 -26.67 -15.72
CA ASP A 98 -33.21 -25.52 -15.28
C ASP A 98 -32.66 -24.81 -14.03
N VAL A 99 -31.95 -25.54 -13.17
CA VAL A 99 -31.43 -25.06 -11.88
C VAL A 99 -30.05 -25.63 -11.58
N ARG A 100 -29.19 -24.84 -10.94
CA ARG A 100 -27.91 -25.28 -10.36
C ARG A 100 -27.68 -24.68 -8.98
N PHE A 101 -26.77 -25.27 -8.22
CA PHE A 101 -26.27 -24.66 -6.98
C PHE A 101 -25.20 -23.62 -7.29
N CYS A 102 -25.10 -22.61 -6.44
CA CYS A 102 -24.12 -21.52 -6.50
C CYS A 102 -23.62 -21.19 -5.08
N GLY A 103 -22.50 -20.47 -4.97
CA GLY A 103 -21.83 -20.23 -3.68
C GLY A 103 -21.10 -21.45 -3.12
N THR A 104 -20.56 -21.29 -1.90
CA THR A 104 -19.80 -22.29 -1.11
C THR A 104 -20.64 -22.80 0.08
N ASP A 105 -20.24 -23.93 0.66
CA ASP A 105 -20.76 -24.46 1.93
C ASP A 105 -19.65 -24.60 2.99
N GLU A 106 -18.71 -23.66 2.97
CA GLU A 106 -17.60 -23.55 3.93
C GLU A 106 -17.92 -22.45 4.94
N GLY A 107 -17.45 -22.62 6.18
CA GLY A 107 -17.71 -21.67 7.26
C GLY A 107 -19.19 -21.38 7.52
N VAL A 108 -19.52 -20.09 7.54
CA VAL A 108 -20.89 -19.58 7.68
C VAL A 108 -21.66 -19.51 6.35
N CYS A 109 -20.99 -19.76 5.21
CA CYS A 109 -21.63 -19.71 3.91
C CYS A 109 -22.63 -20.84 3.70
N GLU A 110 -23.69 -20.51 2.98
CA GLU A 110 -24.71 -21.45 2.54
C GLU A 110 -24.87 -21.33 1.02
N ARG A 111 -24.98 -22.48 0.35
CA ARG A 111 -25.17 -22.53 -1.09
C ARG A 111 -26.58 -22.09 -1.47
N GLY A 112 -26.65 -21.21 -2.45
CA GLY A 112 -27.90 -20.78 -3.05
C GLY A 112 -28.26 -21.60 -4.29
N ILE A 113 -29.28 -21.12 -5.00
CA ILE A 113 -29.75 -21.69 -6.26
C ILE A 113 -29.72 -20.61 -7.35
N GLN A 114 -29.19 -20.94 -8.52
CA GLN A 114 -29.37 -20.18 -9.74
C GLN A 114 -30.40 -20.85 -10.64
N ARG A 115 -31.23 -20.04 -11.29
CA ARG A 115 -32.16 -20.49 -12.34
C ARG A 115 -31.64 -20.05 -13.69
N CYS A 116 -31.77 -20.91 -14.68
CA CYS A 116 -31.51 -20.51 -16.05
C CYS A 116 -32.52 -19.43 -16.46
N VAL A 117 -32.04 -18.31 -16.98
CA VAL A 117 -32.89 -17.31 -17.62
C VAL A 117 -32.91 -17.57 -19.13
N GLY A 118 -33.99 -17.17 -19.80
CA GLY A 118 -34.34 -17.58 -21.18
C GLY A 118 -33.41 -17.12 -22.32
N ALA A 119 -32.14 -16.84 -22.02
CA ALA A 119 -31.08 -16.54 -22.98
C ALA A 119 -29.82 -17.39 -22.73
N GLY A 120 -29.92 -18.50 -21.97
CA GLY A 120 -28.77 -19.37 -21.73
C GLY A 120 -27.84 -18.92 -20.58
N SER A 121 -28.06 -17.72 -20.04
CA SER A 121 -27.33 -17.25 -18.87
C SER A 121 -27.95 -17.72 -17.56
N TRP A 122 -27.12 -17.83 -16.53
CA TRP A 122 -27.56 -18.10 -15.17
C TRP A 122 -28.01 -16.81 -14.50
N GLY A 123 -29.21 -16.82 -13.93
CA GLY A 123 -29.70 -15.71 -13.12
C GLY A 123 -28.87 -15.49 -11.84
N PRO A 124 -29.22 -14.48 -11.02
CA PRO A 124 -28.54 -14.25 -9.75
C PRO A 124 -28.61 -15.49 -8.84
N CYS A 125 -27.58 -15.69 -8.04
CA CYS A 125 -27.59 -16.68 -6.97
C CYS A 125 -28.57 -16.22 -5.90
N VAL A 126 -29.68 -16.93 -5.74
CA VAL A 126 -30.68 -16.61 -4.71
C VAL A 126 -30.53 -17.54 -3.52
N ASP A 127 -30.82 -17.02 -2.33
CA ASP A 127 -30.77 -17.75 -1.07
C ASP A 127 -29.38 -18.29 -0.69
N ALA A 128 -28.30 -17.70 -1.24
CA ALA A 128 -26.94 -17.94 -0.75
C ALA A 128 -26.59 -16.99 0.39
N THR A 129 -25.79 -17.47 1.34
CA THR A 129 -25.00 -16.62 2.23
C THR A 129 -23.64 -16.44 1.57
N GLU A 130 -23.33 -15.21 1.14
CA GLU A 130 -22.07 -14.89 0.46
C GLU A 130 -20.94 -14.62 1.47
N PRO A 131 -19.68 -14.92 1.10
CA PRO A 131 -18.50 -14.52 1.84
C PRO A 131 -18.53 -13.07 2.31
N GLN A 132 -18.12 -12.84 3.55
CA GLN A 132 -17.89 -11.52 4.13
C GLN A 132 -16.44 -11.41 4.59
N PRO A 133 -15.88 -10.20 4.72
CA PRO A 133 -14.57 -10.06 5.32
C PRO A 133 -14.56 -10.62 6.75
N GLU A 134 -13.51 -11.37 7.07
CA GLU A 134 -13.29 -11.92 8.41
C GLU A 134 -13.51 -10.88 9.51
N THR A 135 -14.16 -11.34 10.57
CA THR A 135 -14.23 -10.63 11.83
C THR A 135 -13.84 -11.58 12.94
N CYS A 136 -13.27 -11.04 14.03
CA CYS A 136 -12.90 -11.88 15.16
C CYS A 136 -14.14 -12.40 15.93
N ASN A 137 -14.77 -13.45 15.42
CA ASN A 137 -16.01 -14.03 15.93
C ASN A 137 -15.94 -15.55 16.14
N ASP A 138 -14.77 -16.18 15.96
CA ASP A 138 -14.59 -17.65 15.98
C ASP A 138 -15.37 -18.36 14.85
N GLU A 139 -15.72 -17.65 13.77
CA GLU A 139 -16.39 -18.16 12.57
C GLU A 139 -15.53 -17.89 11.32
N ASP A 140 -15.80 -18.64 10.26
CA ASP A 140 -15.20 -18.47 8.93
C ASP A 140 -16.22 -17.67 8.10
N ASP A 141 -16.06 -16.34 8.10
CA ASP A 141 -16.97 -15.36 7.50
C ASP A 141 -16.74 -15.26 5.98
N ASP A 142 -15.50 -15.47 5.52
CA ASP A 142 -15.09 -15.35 4.12
C ASP A 142 -15.12 -16.66 3.33
N CYS A 143 -15.35 -17.76 4.05
CA CYS A 143 -15.63 -19.09 3.55
C CYS A 143 -14.48 -19.65 2.71
N ASP A 144 -13.24 -19.39 3.13
CA ASP A 144 -12.02 -19.97 2.57
C ASP A 144 -11.53 -21.24 3.30
N GLY A 145 -12.16 -21.57 4.43
CA GLY A 145 -11.91 -22.76 5.23
C GLY A 145 -10.92 -22.57 6.38
N GLU A 146 -10.33 -21.38 6.53
CA GLU A 146 -9.66 -20.94 7.77
C GLU A 146 -10.64 -20.12 8.63
N VAL A 147 -10.29 -19.87 9.90
CA VAL A 147 -11.17 -19.15 10.85
C VAL A 147 -10.40 -17.97 11.40
N ASP A 148 -11.00 -16.78 11.34
CA ASP A 148 -10.44 -15.51 11.81
C ASP A 148 -9.06 -15.17 11.18
N GLU A 149 -8.76 -15.61 9.96
CA GLU A 149 -7.49 -15.31 9.30
C GLU A 149 -7.39 -13.83 8.88
N GLY A 150 -6.18 -13.30 8.87
CA GLY A 150 -5.94 -11.89 8.51
C GLY A 150 -6.49 -10.84 9.49
N VAL A 151 -7.26 -11.21 10.52
CA VAL A 151 -7.79 -10.30 11.56
C VAL A 151 -7.03 -10.31 12.87
N PHE A 152 -5.91 -11.05 12.92
CA PHE A 152 -4.99 -11.03 14.05
C PHE A 152 -4.13 -9.76 14.03
N VAL A 153 -4.19 -9.00 15.13
CA VAL A 153 -3.31 -7.86 15.38
C VAL A 153 -2.16 -8.29 16.28
N ARG A 154 -0.94 -7.94 15.88
CA ARG A 154 0.25 -8.13 16.71
C ARG A 154 0.46 -6.90 17.58
N CYS A 155 0.41 -7.10 18.89
CA CYS A 155 0.48 -6.04 19.89
C CYS A 155 1.78 -6.10 20.68
N PHE A 156 2.41 -4.95 20.86
CA PHE A 156 3.65 -4.77 21.61
C PHE A 156 3.38 -3.94 22.86
N ALA A 157 3.97 -4.33 24.00
CA ALA A 157 3.76 -3.60 25.24
C ALA A 157 4.30 -2.16 25.12
N ASP A 158 3.45 -1.19 25.43
CA ASP A 158 3.71 0.24 25.41
C ASP A 158 3.69 0.74 26.87
N ALA A 159 4.86 1.10 27.39
CA ALA A 159 5.07 1.31 28.82
C ALA A 159 4.68 2.71 29.29
N ASP A 160 4.69 3.71 28.42
CA ASP A 160 4.35 5.10 28.76
C ASP A 160 3.09 5.61 28.02
N GLY A 161 2.60 4.87 27.02
CA GLY A 161 1.29 5.08 26.42
C GLY A 161 1.28 6.10 25.29
N ASP A 162 2.42 6.35 24.65
CA ASP A 162 2.51 7.26 23.49
C ASP A 162 2.26 6.56 22.13
N GLY A 163 2.06 5.24 22.16
CA GLY A 163 1.79 4.40 21.01
C GLY A 163 3.05 3.90 20.29
N TYR A 164 4.24 4.06 20.86
CA TYR A 164 5.48 3.49 20.34
C TYR A 164 6.16 2.60 21.40
N THR A 165 7.15 1.82 20.97
CA THR A 165 7.86 0.92 21.88
C THR A 165 9.22 0.51 21.31
N VAL A 166 9.98 -0.26 22.09
CA VAL A 166 11.31 -0.76 21.73
C VAL A 166 11.26 -2.23 21.27
N PRO A 167 12.22 -2.70 20.43
CA PRO A 167 12.20 -4.08 19.90
C PRO A 167 12.31 -5.20 20.93
N THR A 168 12.66 -4.88 22.18
CA THR A 168 12.91 -5.85 23.25
C THR A 168 11.68 -6.11 24.14
N VAL A 169 10.56 -5.45 23.89
CA VAL A 169 9.33 -5.67 24.68
C VAL A 169 8.66 -7.00 24.32
N ALA A 170 7.82 -7.49 25.22
CA ALA A 170 6.96 -8.62 24.91
C ALA A 170 5.95 -8.25 23.84
N SER A 171 5.74 -9.15 22.87
CA SER A 171 4.64 -9.08 21.92
C SER A 171 3.62 -10.18 22.18
N MET A 172 2.36 -9.91 21.88
CA MET A 172 1.31 -10.92 21.78
C MET A 172 0.59 -10.78 20.45
N GLU A 173 -0.12 -11.82 20.07
CA GLU A 173 -1.02 -11.83 18.92
C GLU A 173 -2.44 -11.99 19.44
N LEU A 174 -3.33 -11.13 18.97
CA LEU A 174 -4.71 -11.07 19.44
C LEU A 174 -5.63 -11.01 18.24
N CYS A 175 -6.63 -11.87 18.23
CA CYS A 175 -7.78 -11.72 17.36
C CYS A 175 -8.60 -10.52 17.88
N ALA A 176 -8.44 -9.36 17.25
CA ALA A 176 -9.11 -8.11 17.62
C ALA A 176 -8.85 -7.01 16.57
N ALA A 177 -9.80 -6.08 16.43
CA ALA A 177 -9.63 -4.92 15.56
C ALA A 177 -8.56 -3.90 16.02
N ARG A 178 -8.11 -3.97 17.28
CA ARG A 178 -7.10 -3.07 17.85
C ARG A 178 -6.44 -3.66 19.10
N CYS A 179 -5.25 -3.18 19.41
CA CYS A 179 -4.56 -3.55 20.65
C CYS A 179 -5.28 -3.01 21.91
N PRO A 180 -5.17 -3.72 23.04
CA PRO A 180 -5.68 -3.26 24.32
C PRO A 180 -4.90 -2.04 24.85
N GLU A 181 -5.44 -1.34 25.85
CA GLU A 181 -4.75 -0.22 26.50
C GLU A 181 -3.38 -0.67 27.06
N GLY A 182 -2.36 0.18 26.86
CA GLY A 182 -0.96 -0.15 27.22
C GLY A 182 -0.24 -1.02 26.18
N TYR A 183 -0.81 -1.16 24.97
CA TYR A 183 -0.18 -1.84 23.85
C TYR A 183 -0.35 -1.03 22.56
N THR A 184 0.59 -1.21 21.65
CA THR A 184 0.58 -0.61 20.31
C THR A 184 0.73 -1.69 19.23
N ASP A 185 0.15 -1.45 18.05
CA ASP A 185 0.30 -2.27 16.84
C ASP A 185 1.46 -1.82 15.94
N ARG A 186 2.16 -0.75 16.34
CA ARG A 186 3.35 -0.27 15.63
C ARG A 186 4.52 -1.21 15.87
N ASP A 187 4.95 -1.89 14.81
CA ASP A 187 6.05 -2.85 14.90
C ASP A 187 7.39 -2.14 15.14
N PRO A 188 8.03 -2.30 16.33
CA PRO A 188 9.28 -1.64 16.66
C PRO A 188 10.47 -2.22 15.89
N THR A 189 10.30 -3.29 15.11
CA THR A 189 11.35 -3.76 14.20
C THR A 189 11.63 -2.76 13.08
N ASP A 190 10.65 -1.93 12.69
CA ASP A 190 10.86 -0.78 11.81
C ASP A 190 11.56 0.35 12.59
N PRO A 191 12.80 0.75 12.23
CA PRO A 191 13.49 1.86 12.88
C PRO A 191 12.72 3.18 12.90
N ALA A 192 11.84 3.43 11.92
CA ALA A 192 11.03 4.64 11.86
C ALA A 192 9.88 4.66 12.89
N LEU A 193 9.57 3.52 13.50
CA LEU A 193 8.52 3.34 14.51
C LEU A 193 9.10 3.01 15.89
N ARG A 194 10.42 3.17 16.07
CA ARG A 194 11.06 2.87 17.36
C ARG A 194 10.95 4.05 18.29
N ASP A 195 10.48 3.73 19.48
CA ASP A 195 10.60 4.60 20.63
C ASP A 195 12.07 4.64 21.11
N CYS A 196 12.58 5.83 21.33
CA CYS A 196 13.93 6.07 21.84
C CYS A 196 13.98 6.18 23.38
N ALA A 197 12.85 6.36 24.05
CA ALA A 197 12.73 6.47 25.50
C ALA A 197 11.39 5.90 26.04
N PRO A 198 11.31 4.57 26.28
CA PRO A 198 10.09 3.84 26.66
C PRO A 198 9.59 4.05 28.10
N ALA A 199 9.90 5.19 28.69
CA ALA A 199 9.40 5.62 29.99
C ALA A 199 9.03 7.10 30.01
N ASP A 200 9.08 7.78 28.85
CA ASP A 200 8.78 9.19 28.69
C ASP A 200 7.83 9.38 27.50
N PRO A 201 6.52 9.57 27.73
CA PRO A 201 5.48 9.58 26.68
C PRO A 201 5.53 10.81 25.75
N ARG A 202 6.60 11.61 25.87
CA ARG A 202 6.87 12.78 25.04
C ARG A 202 7.87 12.45 23.93
N ALA A 203 8.49 11.26 23.96
CA ALA A 203 9.63 10.89 23.14
C ALA A 203 9.26 9.78 22.16
N TYR A 204 8.82 10.17 20.96
CA TYR A 204 8.39 9.24 19.93
C TYR A 204 8.63 9.79 18.51
N PRO A 205 8.72 8.92 17.49
CA PRO A 205 8.86 9.32 16.10
C PRO A 205 7.90 10.44 15.66
N GLY A 206 8.46 11.61 15.31
CA GLY A 206 7.70 12.78 14.86
C GLY A 206 7.06 13.61 15.98
N ALA A 207 7.49 13.45 17.23
CA ALA A 207 7.09 14.34 18.32
C ALA A 207 7.43 15.82 18.01
N GLY A 208 6.59 16.73 18.52
CA GLY A 208 6.85 18.16 18.38
C GLY A 208 7.98 18.64 19.29
N PRO A 209 8.53 19.84 19.05
CA PRO A 209 9.56 20.42 19.90
C PRO A 209 9.07 20.59 21.34
N GLN A 210 9.84 20.07 22.31
CA GLN A 210 9.55 20.17 23.73
C GLN A 210 10.37 21.28 24.39
N ALA A 211 9.75 22.03 25.31
CA ALA A 211 10.39 23.16 26.01
C ALA A 211 11.22 22.75 27.24
N THR A 212 11.03 21.53 27.75
CA THR A 212 11.68 21.04 28.97
C THR A 212 12.64 19.88 28.67
N PRO A 213 13.90 19.92 29.17
CA PRO A 213 14.83 18.81 29.04
C PRO A 213 14.34 17.52 29.72
N ARG A 214 14.85 16.37 29.27
CA ARG A 214 14.65 15.07 29.94
C ARG A 214 15.29 15.06 31.32
N VAL A 215 14.56 14.56 32.32
CA VAL A 215 15.10 14.38 33.68
C VAL A 215 16.00 13.14 33.70
N GLY A 216 17.29 13.31 33.99
CA GLY A 216 18.20 12.19 34.30
C GLY A 216 19.06 11.62 33.16
N VAL A 217 18.90 12.06 31.91
CA VAL A 217 19.65 11.47 30.77
C VAL A 217 20.42 12.48 29.90
N GLY A 218 20.22 13.79 30.08
CA GLY A 218 21.00 14.82 29.37
C GLY A 218 20.87 14.75 27.85
N GLY A 219 19.73 15.15 27.29
CA GLY A 219 19.50 15.30 25.84
C GLY A 219 18.03 15.50 25.46
N PHE A 220 17.76 15.95 24.22
CA PHE A 220 16.46 16.47 23.74
C PHE A 220 15.86 15.80 22.48
N ASP A 221 16.41 14.68 21.99
CA ASP A 221 15.85 13.95 20.83
C ASP A 221 14.48 13.32 21.20
N PHE A 222 13.41 14.12 21.15
CA PHE A 222 12.05 13.73 21.47
C PHE A 222 11.32 13.17 20.24
N ASP A 223 11.76 13.53 19.04
CA ASP A 223 11.22 13.01 17.78
C ASP A 223 11.89 11.72 17.32
N CYS A 224 12.83 11.19 18.11
CA CYS A 224 13.54 9.93 17.90
C CYS A 224 14.19 9.82 16.50
N ASP A 225 14.64 10.94 15.95
CA ASP A 225 15.22 11.02 14.61
C ASP A 225 16.76 10.88 14.62
N GLY A 226 17.35 10.76 15.82
CA GLY A 226 18.79 10.63 16.03
C GLY A 226 19.53 11.97 16.03
N THR A 227 18.80 13.09 15.94
CA THR A 227 19.35 14.44 16.06
C THR A 227 18.88 15.09 17.36
N GLU A 228 19.80 15.75 18.07
CA GLU A 228 19.40 16.49 19.26
C GLU A 228 18.69 17.78 18.85
N THR A 229 17.39 17.89 19.17
CA THR A 229 16.62 19.11 18.97
C THR A 229 17.11 20.20 19.93
N ALA A 230 18.05 21.03 19.48
CA ALA A 230 18.48 22.21 20.24
C ALA A 230 17.41 23.31 20.12
N THR A 231 16.47 23.39 21.06
CA THR A 231 15.47 24.48 21.10
C THR A 231 16.14 25.80 21.49
N ASP A 232 16.45 26.61 20.48
CA ASP A 232 17.01 27.96 20.58
C ASP A 232 15.93 28.94 21.09
N THR A 233 15.69 28.97 22.40
CA THR A 233 14.82 29.98 23.02
C THR A 233 15.65 31.21 23.38
N ILE A 234 15.71 32.19 22.48
CA ILE A 234 16.25 33.52 22.79
C ILE A 234 15.32 34.18 23.81
N VAL A 235 15.73 34.22 25.08
CA VAL A 235 15.07 35.00 26.14
C VAL A 235 15.18 36.48 25.75
N THR A 236 14.08 37.10 25.30
CA THR A 236 14.10 38.51 24.85
C THR A 236 13.71 39.53 25.93
N SER A 237 13.33 39.14 27.15
CA SER A 237 13.20 40.10 28.26
C SER A 237 13.05 39.44 29.63
N CYS A 238 13.98 39.72 30.56
CA CYS A 238 13.68 39.74 31.98
C CYS A 238 13.01 41.09 32.30
N VAL A 239 11.76 41.10 32.76
CA VAL A 239 11.11 42.32 33.26
C VAL A 239 11.28 42.35 34.78
N GLU A 240 11.93 43.39 35.30
CA GLU A 240 12.04 43.62 36.75
C GLU A 240 10.67 43.90 37.37
N ARG A 241 10.35 43.22 38.48
CA ARG A 241 9.24 43.62 39.35
C ARG A 241 9.61 44.86 40.14
N ALA A 242 8.59 45.59 40.61
CA ALA A 242 8.76 46.81 41.41
C ALA A 242 9.50 46.58 42.77
N ASP A 243 9.74 45.34 43.16
CA ASP A 243 10.49 44.94 44.36
C ASP A 243 11.94 44.50 44.07
N GLY A 244 12.41 44.62 42.82
CA GLY A 244 13.77 44.25 42.41
C GLY A 244 13.97 42.75 42.17
N SER A 245 12.90 41.94 42.16
CA SER A 245 12.95 40.53 41.75
C SER A 245 12.72 40.37 40.24
N CYS A 246 13.45 39.47 39.58
CA CYS A 246 13.15 39.05 38.21
C CYS A 246 12.03 38.00 38.21
N MET A 247 11.13 38.05 37.23
CA MET A 247 10.28 36.88 36.92
C MET A 247 11.16 35.79 36.31
N GLU A 248 11.13 34.58 36.87
CA GLU A 248 11.67 33.41 36.18
C GLU A 248 10.90 33.16 34.87
N PRO A 249 11.57 33.00 33.72
CA PRO A 249 11.02 32.16 32.68
C PRO A 249 11.25 30.71 33.10
N SER A 250 10.24 29.85 32.93
CA SER A 250 10.24 28.42 33.28
C SER A 250 11.18 27.56 32.41
N SER A 251 12.27 28.12 31.88
CA SER A 251 13.18 27.46 30.94
C SER A 251 14.50 28.23 30.92
N GLY A 252 15.58 27.55 31.34
CA GLY A 252 16.93 28.10 31.53
C GLY A 252 17.62 28.63 30.27
N LEU A 253 18.80 29.23 30.47
CA LEU A 253 19.54 30.02 29.49
C LEU A 253 20.57 29.21 28.69
N VAL A 254 20.71 29.53 27.40
CA VAL A 254 21.88 29.15 26.58
C VAL A 254 22.36 30.39 25.80
N ALA A 255 23.68 30.65 25.81
CA ALA A 255 24.33 31.66 24.98
C ALA A 255 25.01 31.00 23.77
N ARG A 256 25.03 31.66 22.60
CA ARG A 256 25.81 31.24 21.42
C ARG A 256 26.81 32.32 21.01
N GLY A 257 28.06 31.93 20.70
CA GLY A 257 29.11 32.79 20.16
C GLY A 257 30.03 32.04 19.18
N VAL A 258 30.72 32.76 18.28
CA VAL A 258 31.77 32.15 17.41
C VAL A 258 33.01 31.80 18.24
N CYS A 259 33.73 30.76 17.83
CA CYS A 259 34.96 30.30 18.49
C CYS A 259 35.92 31.47 18.77
N GLY A 260 36.23 31.71 20.05
CA GLY A 260 37.10 32.81 20.51
C GLY A 260 36.41 34.14 20.87
N GLN A 261 35.08 34.27 20.71
CA GLN A 261 34.34 35.43 21.21
C GLN A 261 33.95 35.30 22.69
N ARG A 262 33.98 36.42 23.41
CA ARG A 262 33.40 36.56 24.75
C ARG A 262 31.96 37.02 24.62
N VAL A 263 31.03 36.30 25.23
CA VAL A 263 29.62 36.70 25.30
C VAL A 263 29.24 36.84 26.76
N THR A 264 28.66 37.99 27.10
CA THR A 264 28.15 38.27 28.44
C THR A 264 26.65 37.97 28.45
N TYR A 265 26.20 37.18 29.42
CA TYR A 265 24.77 36.92 29.63
C TYR A 265 24.44 37.05 31.12
N ILE A 266 23.16 37.30 31.40
CA ILE A 266 22.64 37.38 32.76
C ILE A 266 21.91 36.06 33.02
N ALA A 267 22.37 35.31 34.02
CA ALA A 267 21.69 34.13 34.51
C ALA A 267 20.91 34.45 35.78
N CYS A 268 19.63 34.05 35.81
CA CYS A 268 18.84 34.03 37.03
C CYS A 268 18.84 32.58 37.53
N ASP A 269 19.47 32.36 38.67
CA ASP A 269 19.35 31.10 39.42
C ASP A 269 19.00 31.44 40.88
N THR A 270 18.21 30.57 41.52
CA THR A 270 18.00 30.57 42.96
C THR A 270 19.12 29.77 43.62
N ILE A 271 20.25 30.41 43.90
CA ILE A 271 21.20 29.87 44.88
C ILE A 271 20.66 30.23 46.27
N ASP A 272 20.47 29.23 47.13
CA ASP A 272 20.08 29.39 48.54
C ASP A 272 21.03 30.35 49.27
N GLY A 273 20.69 31.63 49.29
CA GLY A 273 21.49 32.68 49.93
C GLY A 273 21.64 33.91 49.03
N GLY A 274 20.68 34.83 49.17
CA GLY A 274 20.56 36.09 48.45
C GLY A 274 21.82 36.69 47.84
N SER A 275 21.81 36.80 46.52
CA SER A 275 22.30 37.96 45.78
C SER A 275 21.72 37.94 44.37
N SER A 276 20.95 38.97 44.03
CA SER A 276 20.53 39.27 42.68
C SER A 276 21.72 39.86 41.91
N GLY A 277 22.15 39.21 40.82
CA GLY A 277 22.90 39.89 39.76
C GLY A 277 24.39 39.57 39.59
N ASP A 278 24.80 38.31 39.71
CA ASP A 278 26.15 37.94 39.28
C ASP A 278 26.21 37.88 37.73
N SER A 279 27.14 38.64 37.15
CA SER A 279 27.40 38.59 35.71
C SER A 279 28.28 37.38 35.39
N CYS A 280 27.70 36.38 34.73
CA CYS A 280 28.44 35.18 34.33
C CYS A 280 29.18 35.42 33.00
N GLU A 281 30.44 35.01 32.92
CA GLU A 281 31.22 35.04 31.67
C GLU A 281 31.54 33.60 31.24
N GLN A 282 31.09 33.21 30.04
CA GLN A 282 31.42 31.92 29.44
C GLN A 282 32.51 32.11 28.37
N VAL A 283 33.54 31.27 28.44
CA VAL A 283 34.66 31.29 27.49
C VAL A 283 34.62 30.02 26.65
N TYR A 284 34.46 30.21 25.34
CA TYR A 284 34.50 29.14 24.35
C TYR A 284 35.97 28.79 24.04
N SER A 285 36.42 27.61 24.46
CA SER A 285 37.78 27.10 24.18
C SER A 285 37.67 25.93 23.20
N CYS A 286 38.08 26.14 21.94
CA CYS A 286 37.87 25.15 20.88
C CYS A 286 39.15 25.00 20.03
N PRO A 287 39.37 23.84 19.38
CA PRO A 287 40.46 23.66 18.43
C PRO A 287 40.33 24.62 17.24
N SER A 288 41.44 25.07 16.65
CA SER A 288 41.47 26.11 15.61
C SER A 288 40.76 25.76 14.29
N THR A 289 40.23 24.56 14.16
CA THR A 289 39.55 24.05 12.97
C THR A 289 38.03 23.90 13.13
N SER A 290 37.45 24.20 14.30
CA SER A 290 36.01 24.03 14.55
C SER A 290 35.22 25.33 14.37
N THR A 291 34.14 25.29 13.58
CA THR A 291 33.15 26.37 13.41
C THR A 291 32.02 26.33 14.46
N SER A 292 31.91 25.26 15.25
CA SER A 292 30.99 25.10 16.38
C SER A 292 31.72 24.42 17.54
N CYS A 293 31.52 24.87 18.77
CA CYS A 293 32.36 24.49 19.92
C CYS A 293 31.82 23.36 20.80
N GLY A 294 30.60 22.85 20.55
CA GLY A 294 30.01 21.77 21.34
C GLY A 294 30.10 21.97 22.87
N ASP A 295 30.23 20.88 23.62
CA ASP A 295 30.20 20.84 25.10
C ASP A 295 31.52 21.21 25.81
N GLN A 296 32.55 21.70 25.10
CA GLN A 296 33.89 21.95 25.68
C GLN A 296 34.04 23.33 26.37
N ASN A 297 32.97 23.87 26.95
CA ASN A 297 32.94 25.23 27.46
C ASN A 297 33.42 25.32 28.91
N GLN A 298 34.23 26.35 29.24
CA GLN A 298 34.55 26.70 30.62
C GLN A 298 33.70 27.90 31.04
N VAL A 299 32.83 27.70 32.04
CA VAL A 299 32.00 28.76 32.63
C VAL A 299 32.70 29.30 33.86
N LYS A 300 32.85 30.63 33.96
CA LYS A 300 33.43 31.27 35.14
C LYS A 300 32.52 32.42 35.61
N CYS A 301 31.85 32.21 36.73
CA CYS A 301 31.09 33.26 37.41
C CYS A 301 32.06 34.18 38.17
N ARG A 302 31.81 35.49 38.21
CA ARG A 302 32.59 36.48 38.95
C ARG A 302 31.71 37.28 39.88
#